data_AF-A0AA90SUK1-F1
#
_entry.id   AF-A0AA90SUK1-F1
#
_cell.length_a   1.000
_cell.length_b   1.000
_cell.length_c   1.000
_cell.angle_alpha   90.00
_cell.angle_beta   90.00
_cell.angle_gamma   90.00
#
_symmetry.space_group_name_H-M   'P 1'
#
loop_
_entity.id
_entity.type
_entity.pdbx_description
1 polymer ?
#
loop_
_entity_poly.entity_id
_entity_poly.type
_entity_poly.pdbx_seq_one_letter_code
_entity_poly.pdbx_strand_id
1 'polypeptide(L)'
;MSELKKDLEGLNGWLLIVGIGLLLTPLRMLYVFPALYVNLFGSAHWVDMTTPGTGTYHSAWKPLIFTEVAFNCGMLLASLLLLYLFFSKKRGFPMLFIVLHVAGILFIVCESMIIHLILPAEPLFDPDTASDLVRSLLMALIWVPYMLVSDRVEQTFVE
;
A
#
# COMPACT_ATOMS: atom_id res chain seq x y z
N MET A 1 22.49 -23.41 -22.38
CA MET A 1 21.21 -22.73 -22.08
C MET A 1 20.53 -23.28 -20.81
N SER A 2 20.73 -24.55 -20.42
CA SER A 2 20.17 -25.12 -19.16
C SER A 2 20.88 -24.63 -17.89
N GLU A 3 22.21 -24.50 -17.90
CA GLU A 3 23.01 -24.02 -16.75
C GLU A 3 22.66 -22.57 -16.38
N LEU A 4 22.53 -21.68 -17.38
CA LEU A 4 22.19 -20.26 -17.18
C LEU A 4 20.78 -20.06 -16.57
N LYS A 5 19.82 -20.94 -16.88
CA LYS A 5 18.47 -20.89 -16.29
C LYS A 5 18.45 -21.36 -14.84
N LYS A 6 19.32 -22.31 -14.47
CA LYS A 6 19.44 -22.82 -13.11
C LYS A 6 20.00 -21.76 -12.13
N ASP A 7 20.84 -20.86 -12.61
CA ASP A 7 21.43 -19.77 -11.83
C ASP A 7 20.45 -18.60 -11.56
N LEU A 8 19.34 -18.57 -12.29
CA LEU A 8 18.28 -17.59 -12.14
C LEU A 8 17.20 -18.01 -11.12
N GLU A 9 17.22 -19.26 -10.64
CA GLU A 9 16.28 -19.73 -9.64
C GLU A 9 16.64 -19.21 -8.22
N GLY A 10 15.64 -18.71 -7.50
CA GLY A 10 15.77 -18.36 -6.07
C GLY A 10 15.80 -16.86 -5.78
N LEU A 11 15.79 -16.55 -4.48
CA LEU A 11 15.64 -15.20 -3.93
C LEU A 11 16.97 -14.43 -3.94
N ASN A 12 17.46 -14.12 -5.14
CA ASN A 12 18.74 -13.44 -5.36
C ASN A 12 18.60 -12.16 -6.21
N GLY A 13 19.67 -11.37 -6.28
CA GLY A 13 19.71 -10.14 -7.08
C GLY A 13 18.65 -9.13 -6.64
N TRP A 14 17.87 -8.61 -7.58
CA TRP A 14 16.81 -7.64 -7.31
C TRP A 14 15.69 -8.19 -6.40
N LEU A 15 15.49 -9.52 -6.35
CA LEU A 15 14.54 -10.12 -5.40
C LEU A 15 14.96 -9.94 -3.93
N LEU A 16 16.25 -9.78 -3.62
CA LEU A 16 16.67 -9.45 -2.25
C LEU A 16 16.13 -8.09 -1.81
N ILE A 17 16.19 -7.09 -2.70
CA ILE A 17 15.68 -5.74 -2.43
C ILE A 17 14.16 -5.79 -2.23
N VAL A 18 13.45 -6.53 -3.08
CA VAL A 18 12.01 -6.77 -2.92
C VAL A 18 11.72 -7.43 -1.58
N GLY A 19 12.44 -8.49 -1.23
CA GLY A 19 12.25 -9.23 0.02
C GLY A 19 12.45 -8.36 1.26
N ILE A 20 13.46 -7.49 1.26
CA ILE A 20 13.68 -6.52 2.35
C ILE A 20 12.50 -5.55 2.44
N GLY A 21 12.04 -5.00 1.31
CA GLY A 21 10.88 -4.11 1.28
C GLY A 21 9.61 -4.77 1.81
N LEU A 22 9.38 -6.04 1.44
CA LEU A 22 8.25 -6.84 1.92
C LEU A 22 8.29 -7.06 3.43
N LEU A 23 9.48 -7.30 4.01
CA LEU A 23 9.63 -7.48 5.45
C LEU A 23 9.38 -6.17 6.22
N LEU A 24 9.88 -5.05 5.70
CA LEU A 24 9.75 -3.75 6.35
C LEU A 24 8.33 -3.19 6.30
N THR A 25 7.54 -3.55 5.28
CA THR A 25 6.19 -3.00 5.05
C THR A 25 5.23 -3.26 6.23
N PRO A 26 4.93 -4.51 6.66
CA PRO A 26 4.04 -4.76 7.78
C PRO A 26 4.60 -4.24 9.11
N LEU A 27 5.92 -4.27 9.31
CA LEU A 27 6.56 -3.73 10.51
C LEU A 27 6.34 -2.22 10.62
N ARG A 28 6.50 -1.49 9.51
CA ARG A 28 6.20 -0.06 9.45
C ARG A 28 4.72 0.20 9.72
N MET A 29 3.82 -0.54 9.10
CA MET A 29 2.37 -0.39 9.31
C MET A 29 1.99 -0.60 10.79
N LEU A 30 2.52 -1.65 11.42
CA LEU A 30 2.28 -1.95 12.83
C LEU A 30 2.86 -0.88 13.78
N TYR A 31 3.91 -0.19 13.37
CA TYR A 31 4.50 0.90 14.16
C TYR A 31 3.74 2.22 13.98
N VAL A 32 3.39 2.57 12.75
CA VAL A 32 2.84 3.89 12.40
C VAL A 32 1.33 3.98 12.65
N PHE A 33 0.56 3.00 12.19
CA PHE A 33 -0.90 3.10 12.18
C PHE A 33 -1.54 3.16 13.57
N PRO A 34 -1.11 2.37 14.59
CA PRO A 34 -1.72 2.48 15.91
C PRO A 34 -1.57 3.86 16.53
N ALA A 35 -0.37 4.46 16.43
CA ALA A 35 -0.12 5.80 16.94
C ALA A 35 -0.95 6.85 16.19
N LEU A 36 -1.04 6.74 14.86
CA LEU A 36 -1.84 7.64 14.02
C LEU A 36 -3.32 7.61 14.43
N TYR A 37 -3.93 6.42 14.50
CA TYR A 37 -5.36 6.30 14.78
C TYR A 37 -5.72 6.61 16.24
N VAL A 38 -4.87 6.26 17.21
CA VAL A 38 -5.08 6.67 18.61
C VAL A 38 -5.06 8.19 18.74
N ASN A 39 -4.10 8.86 18.09
CA ASN A 39 -4.03 10.32 18.10
C ASN A 39 -5.24 10.97 17.40
N LEU A 40 -5.65 10.42 16.25
CA LEU A 40 -6.82 10.91 15.51
C LEU A 40 -8.08 10.80 16.35
N PHE A 41 -8.44 9.60 16.80
CA PHE A 41 -9.70 9.36 17.52
C PHE A 41 -9.72 10.00 18.92
N GLY A 42 -8.56 10.27 19.51
CA GLY A 42 -8.43 11.01 20.77
C GLY A 42 -8.39 12.54 20.62
N SER A 43 -8.34 13.07 19.40
CA SER A 43 -8.19 14.50 19.15
C SER A 43 -9.51 15.28 19.25
N ALA A 44 -9.44 16.55 19.65
CA ALA A 44 -10.56 17.48 19.54
C ALA A 44 -11.02 17.64 18.07
N HIS A 45 -10.06 17.56 17.13
CA HIS A 45 -10.34 17.64 15.70
C HIS A 45 -11.29 16.54 15.21
N TRP A 46 -11.13 15.30 15.70
CA TRP A 46 -12.08 14.22 15.40
C TRP A 46 -13.49 14.54 15.92
N VAL A 47 -13.62 15.11 17.12
CA VAL A 47 -14.92 15.51 17.67
C VAL A 47 -15.55 16.59 16.79
N ASP A 48 -14.76 17.58 16.38
CA ASP A 48 -15.22 18.68 15.53
C ASP A 48 -15.66 18.21 14.14
N MET A 49 -14.94 17.27 13.51
CA MET A 49 -15.33 16.75 12.20
C MET A 49 -16.58 15.87 12.23
N THR A 50 -16.93 15.29 13.39
CA THR A 50 -17.86 14.18 13.46
C THR A 50 -19.11 14.42 14.31
N THR A 51 -19.21 15.58 14.96
CA THR A 51 -20.35 16.00 15.77
C THR A 51 -21.22 17.00 15.00
N PRO A 52 -22.51 16.72 14.76
CA PRO A 52 -23.39 17.69 14.11
C PRO A 52 -23.44 19.02 14.86
N GLY A 53 -23.32 20.14 14.14
CA GLY A 53 -23.41 21.50 14.71
C GLY A 53 -22.07 22.19 14.99
N THR A 54 -20.94 21.53 14.74
CA THR A 54 -19.61 22.14 14.72
C THR A 54 -19.27 22.69 13.32
N GLY A 55 -18.29 23.58 13.22
CA GLY A 55 -17.97 24.29 11.98
C GLY A 55 -17.35 23.42 10.86
N THR A 56 -16.68 22.33 11.22
CA THR A 56 -15.99 21.42 10.28
C THR A 56 -16.72 20.09 10.05
N TYR A 57 -17.94 19.97 10.60
CA TYR A 57 -18.73 18.76 10.47
C TYR A 57 -19.08 18.43 9.03
N HIS A 58 -18.86 17.17 8.66
CA HIS A 58 -19.41 16.59 7.45
C HIS A 58 -19.79 15.12 7.69
N SER A 59 -20.96 14.70 7.24
CA SER A 59 -21.47 13.35 7.50
C SER A 59 -20.58 12.24 6.91
N ALA A 60 -19.79 12.55 5.88
CA ALA A 60 -18.88 11.62 5.23
C ALA A 60 -17.58 11.33 6.00
N TRP A 61 -17.19 12.14 7.00
CA TRP A 61 -15.90 11.96 7.68
C TRP A 61 -15.79 10.63 8.43
N LYS A 62 -16.82 10.25 9.18
CA LYS A 62 -16.86 8.96 9.87
C LYS A 62 -16.70 7.78 8.89
N PRO A 63 -17.58 7.59 7.89
CA PRO A 63 -17.47 6.45 6.99
C PRO A 63 -16.18 6.45 6.17
N LEU A 64 -15.64 7.63 5.80
CA LEU A 64 -14.36 7.73 5.10
C LEU A 64 -13.21 7.15 5.95
N ILE A 65 -13.06 7.64 7.19
CA ILE A 65 -11.99 7.19 8.10
C ILE A 65 -12.15 5.71 8.47
N PHE A 66 -13.37 5.21 8.68
CA PHE A 66 -13.56 3.77 8.91
C PHE A 66 -13.22 2.92 7.69
N THR A 67 -13.48 3.42 6.48
CA THR A 67 -13.09 2.73 5.24
C THR A 67 -11.57 2.70 5.09
N GLU A 68 -10.89 3.80 5.42
CA GLU A 68 -9.43 3.88 5.44
C GLU A 68 -8.80 2.89 6.42
N VAL A 69 -9.30 2.85 7.67
CA VAL A 69 -8.85 1.88 8.67
C VAL A 69 -9.06 0.44 8.17
N ALA A 70 -10.24 0.13 7.63
CA ALA A 70 -10.55 -1.20 7.11
C ALA A 70 -9.63 -1.59 5.94
N PHE A 71 -9.39 -0.66 5.01
CA PHE A 71 -8.48 -0.86 3.89
C PHE A 71 -7.05 -1.11 4.38
N ASN A 72 -6.54 -0.30 5.31
CA ASN A 72 -5.20 -0.46 5.87
C ASN A 72 -5.03 -1.76 6.67
N CYS A 73 -6.06 -2.20 7.41
CA CYS A 73 -6.07 -3.54 8.02
C CYS A 73 -6.03 -4.65 6.96
N GLY A 74 -6.80 -4.51 5.87
CA GLY A 74 -6.76 -5.44 4.73
C GLY A 74 -5.39 -5.49 4.06
N MET A 75 -4.76 -4.33 3.85
CA MET A 75 -3.40 -4.21 3.29
C MET A 75 -2.36 -4.84 4.20
N LEU A 76 -2.49 -4.69 5.52
CA LEU A 76 -1.61 -5.35 6.49
C LEU A 76 -1.72 -6.88 6.36
N LEU A 77 -2.93 -7.43 6.38
CA LEU A 77 -3.14 -8.88 6.22
C LEU A 77 -2.64 -9.38 4.87
N ALA A 78 -2.90 -8.63 3.79
CA ALA A 78 -2.43 -8.97 2.46
C ALA A 78 -0.89 -8.91 2.35
N SER A 79 -0.22 -8.01 3.07
CA SER A 79 1.23 -7.94 3.11
C SER A 79 1.86 -9.15 3.82
N LEU A 80 1.22 -9.68 4.85
CA LEU A 80 1.64 -10.92 5.51
C LEU A 80 1.45 -12.13 4.60
N LEU A 81 0.33 -12.19 3.87
CA LEU A 81 0.13 -13.21 2.83
C LEU A 81 1.20 -13.10 1.74
N LEU A 82 1.53 -11.88 1.31
CA LEU A 82 2.53 -11.63 0.28
C LEU A 82 3.92 -12.10 0.73
N LEU A 83 4.29 -11.89 2.01
CA LEU A 83 5.50 -12.45 2.61
C LEU A 83 5.51 -13.99 2.57
N TYR A 84 4.40 -14.62 2.95
CA TYR A 84 4.27 -16.07 2.88
C TYR A 84 4.46 -16.59 1.44
N LEU A 85 3.78 -15.99 0.46
CA LEU A 85 3.91 -16.37 -0.95
C LEU A 85 5.33 -16.14 -1.48
N PHE A 86 5.98 -15.06 -1.04
CA PHE A 86 7.35 -14.73 -1.44
C PHE A 86 8.35 -15.79 -0.98
N PHE A 87 8.37 -16.09 0.32
CA PHE A 87 9.32 -17.07 0.88
C PHE A 87 8.98 -18.51 0.52
N SER A 88 7.70 -18.80 0.29
CA SER A 88 7.24 -20.10 -0.21
C SER A 88 7.31 -20.22 -1.73
N LYS A 89 7.90 -19.23 -2.42
CA LYS A 89 8.12 -19.22 -3.87
C LYS A 89 6.88 -19.56 -4.71
N LYS A 90 5.71 -19.09 -4.25
CA LYS A 90 4.42 -19.42 -4.88
C LYS A 90 4.16 -18.58 -6.12
N ARG A 91 3.60 -19.21 -7.17
CA ARG A 91 3.18 -18.56 -8.44
C ARG A 91 2.24 -17.36 -8.25
N GLY A 92 1.48 -17.34 -7.15
CA GLY A 92 0.59 -16.23 -6.83
C GLY A 92 1.30 -14.94 -6.40
N PHE A 93 2.59 -15.02 -6.01
CA PHE A 93 3.33 -13.87 -5.48
C PHE A 93 3.38 -12.68 -6.45
N PRO A 94 3.87 -12.82 -7.71
CA PRO A 94 4.06 -11.67 -8.59
C PRO A 94 2.75 -10.94 -8.89
N MET A 95 1.66 -11.69 -9.09
CA MET A 95 0.34 -11.13 -9.37
C MET A 95 -0.21 -10.38 -8.15
N LEU A 96 -0.18 -11.00 -6.96
CA LEU A 96 -0.64 -10.34 -5.74
C LEU A 96 0.19 -9.09 -5.42
N PHE A 97 1.51 -9.14 -5.64
CA PHE A 97 2.40 -7.98 -5.47
C PHE A 97 1.91 -6.79 -6.31
N ILE A 98 1.63 -7.03 -7.60
CA ILE A 98 1.16 -5.99 -8.53
C ILE A 98 -0.21 -5.47 -8.10
N VAL A 99 -1.16 -6.37 -7.79
CA VAL A 99 -2.51 -5.99 -7.36
C VAL A 99 -2.46 -5.09 -6.13
N LEU A 100 -1.64 -5.40 -5.13
CA LEU A 100 -1.54 -4.59 -3.92
C LEU A 100 -0.91 -3.21 -4.19
N HIS A 101 0.09 -3.11 -5.07
CA HIS A 101 0.65 -1.81 -5.46
C HIS A 101 -0.37 -0.95 -6.19
N VAL A 102 -1.10 -1.53 -7.15
CA VAL A 102 -2.14 -0.82 -7.91
C VAL A 102 -3.30 -0.44 -6.99
N ALA A 103 -3.75 -1.34 -6.11
CA ALA A 103 -4.80 -1.06 -5.14
C ALA A 103 -4.42 0.10 -4.22
N GLY A 104 -3.18 0.16 -3.73
CA GLY A 104 -2.69 1.27 -2.91
C GLY A 104 -2.70 2.60 -3.65
N ILE A 105 -2.23 2.64 -4.90
CA ILE A 105 -2.28 3.86 -5.74
C ILE A 105 -3.72 4.32 -5.97
N LEU A 106 -4.61 3.38 -6.34
CA LEU A 106 -6.02 3.69 -6.55
C LEU A 106 -6.68 4.19 -5.27
N PHE A 107 -6.33 3.61 -4.12
CA PHE A 107 -6.85 4.05 -2.83
C PHE A 107 -6.46 5.49 -2.53
N ILE A 108 -5.18 5.86 -2.68
CA ILE A 108 -4.69 7.24 -2.50
C ILE A 108 -5.48 8.22 -3.39
N VAL A 109 -5.65 7.89 -4.67
CA VAL A 109 -6.37 8.76 -5.62
C VAL A 109 -7.85 8.88 -5.26
N CYS A 110 -8.53 7.77 -4.98
CA CYS A 110 -9.94 7.76 -4.63
C CYS A 110 -10.21 8.53 -3.34
N GLU A 111 -9.38 8.34 -2.31
CA GLU A 111 -9.50 9.03 -1.04
C GLU A 111 -9.31 10.55 -1.21
N SER A 112 -8.25 10.96 -1.89
CA SER A 112 -7.99 12.36 -2.24
C SER A 112 -9.15 13.00 -3.00
N MET A 113 -9.74 12.29 -3.98
CA MET A 113 -10.92 12.77 -4.70
C MET A 113 -12.12 12.95 -3.77
N ILE A 114 -12.38 12.01 -2.86
CA ILE A 114 -13.49 12.12 -1.91
C ILE A 114 -13.25 13.29 -0.94
N ILE A 115 -12.03 13.46 -0.43
CA ILE A 115 -11.67 14.59 0.46
C ILE A 115 -11.88 15.93 -0.26
N HIS A 116 -11.46 16.05 -1.53
CA HIS A 116 -11.65 17.27 -2.31
C HIS A 116 -13.13 17.58 -2.57
N LEU A 117 -14.01 16.57 -2.65
CA LEU A 117 -15.46 16.80 -2.71
C LEU A 117 -16.02 17.38 -1.39
N ILE A 118 -15.40 17.06 -0.25
CA ILE A 118 -15.79 17.59 1.07
C ILE A 118 -15.18 18.98 1.30
N LEU A 119 -13.94 19.19 0.84
CA LEU A 119 -13.17 20.42 1.00
C LEU A 119 -12.68 20.97 -0.37
N PRO A 120 -13.57 21.57 -1.20
CA PRO A 120 -13.20 21.98 -2.55
C PRO A 120 -12.17 23.12 -2.64
N ALA A 121 -11.99 23.86 -1.54
CA ALA A 121 -10.99 24.92 -1.45
C ALA A 121 -9.56 24.38 -1.24
N GLU A 122 -9.43 23.14 -0.75
CA GLU A 122 -8.15 22.48 -0.56
C GLU A 122 -7.68 21.85 -1.88
N PRO A 123 -6.36 21.77 -2.13
CA PRO A 123 -5.82 21.12 -3.32
C PRO A 123 -6.25 19.65 -3.36
N LEU A 124 -6.48 19.13 -4.57
CA LEU A 124 -6.81 17.71 -4.77
C LEU A 124 -5.76 16.81 -4.10
N PHE A 125 -4.49 17.09 -4.35
CA PHE A 125 -3.36 16.45 -3.67
C PHE A 125 -2.59 17.53 -2.90
N ASP A 126 -2.71 17.53 -1.58
CA ASP A 126 -1.82 18.29 -0.72
C ASP A 126 -0.36 17.77 -0.86
N PRO A 127 0.66 18.52 -0.40
CA PRO A 127 2.06 18.14 -0.59
C PRO A 127 2.43 16.74 -0.07
N ASP A 128 1.84 16.30 1.04
CA ASP A 128 2.15 14.99 1.63
C ASP A 128 1.50 13.88 0.78
N THR A 129 0.23 14.04 0.42
CA THR A 129 -0.47 13.09 -0.46
C THR A 129 0.19 13.01 -1.84
N ALA A 130 0.60 14.15 -2.41
CA ALA A 130 1.31 14.19 -3.69
C ALA A 130 2.65 13.45 -3.63
N SER A 131 3.42 13.64 -2.54
CA SER A 131 4.69 12.94 -2.31
C SER A 131 4.48 11.42 -2.21
N ASP A 132 3.47 10.98 -1.47
CA ASP A 132 3.17 9.56 -1.31
C ASP A 132 2.66 8.92 -2.62
N LEU A 133 1.85 9.64 -3.40
CA LEU A 133 1.41 9.20 -4.72
C LEU A 133 2.59 9.05 -5.70
N VAL A 134 3.46 10.07 -5.79
CA VAL A 134 4.65 10.02 -6.66
C VAL A 134 5.57 8.88 -6.26
N ARG A 135 5.83 8.69 -4.96
CA ARG A 135 6.65 7.57 -4.47
C ARG A 135 6.04 6.22 -4.87
N SER A 136 4.73 6.08 -4.72
CA SER A 136 4.01 4.84 -5.04
C SER A 136 4.05 4.54 -6.55
N LEU A 137 3.87 5.56 -7.39
CA LEU A 137 3.99 5.46 -8.84
C LEU A 137 5.41 5.06 -9.28
N LEU A 138 6.45 5.67 -8.68
CA LEU A 138 7.84 5.32 -8.98
C LEU A 138 8.16 3.89 -8.58
N MET A 139 7.69 3.44 -7.41
CA MET A 139 7.84 2.04 -6.99
C MET A 139 7.13 1.09 -7.94
N ALA A 140 5.89 1.39 -8.34
CA ALA A 140 5.15 0.58 -9.30
C ALA A 140 5.84 0.54 -10.67
N LEU A 141 6.34 1.67 -11.16
CA LEU A 141 7.03 1.76 -12.46
C LEU A 141 8.30 0.90 -12.51
N ILE A 142 8.99 0.74 -11.39
CA ILE A 142 10.19 -0.11 -11.31
C ILE A 142 9.79 -1.58 -11.14
N TRP A 143 8.94 -1.86 -10.16
CA TRP A 143 8.73 -3.23 -9.71
C TRP A 143 7.67 -3.99 -10.51
N VAL A 144 6.64 -3.32 -11.05
CA VAL A 144 5.61 -3.99 -11.85
C VAL A 144 6.21 -4.60 -13.13
N PRO A 145 7.01 -3.86 -13.95
CA PRO A 145 7.66 -4.46 -15.11
C PRO A 145 8.62 -5.59 -14.71
N TYR A 146 9.37 -5.42 -13.61
CA TYR A 146 10.26 -6.45 -13.11
C TYR A 146 9.49 -7.74 -12.75
N MET A 147 8.33 -7.63 -12.09
CA MET A 147 7.49 -8.79 -11.76
C MET A 147 6.89 -9.49 -12.97
N LEU A 148 6.66 -8.77 -14.07
CA LEU A 148 6.03 -9.31 -15.28
C LEU A 148 7.01 -9.90 -16.29
N VAL A 149 8.22 -9.33 -16.40
CA VAL A 149 9.14 -9.60 -17.51
C VAL A 149 10.40 -10.34 -17.06
N SER A 150 10.75 -10.32 -15.77
CA SER A 150 12.02 -10.89 -15.30
C SER A 150 12.04 -12.42 -15.39
N ASP A 151 12.99 -12.96 -16.16
CA ASP A 151 13.28 -14.40 -16.19
C ASP A 151 13.51 -14.97 -14.78
N ARG A 152 14.17 -14.21 -13.89
CA ARG A 152 14.40 -14.63 -12.50
C ARG A 152 13.09 -14.79 -11.73
N VAL A 153 12.12 -13.89 -11.92
CA VAL A 153 10.80 -13.99 -11.28
C VAL A 153 10.07 -15.21 -11.80
N GLU A 154 10.04 -15.41 -13.12
CA GLU A 154 9.40 -16.57 -13.76
C GLU A 154 9.99 -17.90 -13.27
N GLN A 155 11.31 -18.01 -13.17
CA GLN A 155 11.96 -19.23 -12.69
C GLN A 155 11.87 -19.42 -11.17
N THR A 156 11.72 -18.36 -10.38
CA THR A 156 11.68 -18.46 -8.91
C THR A 156 10.30 -18.81 -8.38
N PHE A 157 9.24 -18.22 -8.93
CA PHE A 157 7.88 -18.36 -8.40
C PHE A 157 7.09 -19.41 -9.19
N VAL A 158 7.51 -20.67 -9.07
CA VAL A 158 6.96 -21.80 -9.86
C VAL A 158 6.17 -22.81 -9.04
N GLU A 159 6.09 -22.66 -7.72
CA GLU A 159 5.34 -23.56 -6.81
C GLU A 159 3.90 -23.11 -6.53
#